data_AF-A0A3M1ET60-F1
#
_entry.id   AF-A0A3M1ET60-F1
#
_cell.length_a   1.000
_cell.length_b   1.000
_cell.length_c   1.000
_cell.angle_alpha   90.00
_cell.angle_beta   90.00
_cell.angle_gamma   90.00
#
_symmetry.space_group_name_H-M   'P 1'
#
loop_
_entity.id
_entity.type
_entity.pdbx_description
1 polymer ?
#
loop_
_entity_poly.entity_id
_entity_poly.type
_entity_poly.pdbx_seq_one_letter_code
_entity_poly.pdbx_strand_id
1 'polypeptide(L)' 'MMRNTLRCGILALLVLLCPTWAIGADEGKGVTKVAEIEGITEYRLGNGLQILLFPDATNPRVT' A
#
# COMPACT_ATOMS: atom_id res chain seq x y z
N MET A 1 11.11 20.25 -41.68
CA MET A 1 11.63 20.52 -40.32
C MET A 1 10.54 20.85 -39.30
N MET A 2 9.52 21.67 -39.63
CA MET A 2 8.39 22.03 -38.72
C MET A 2 7.47 20.88 -38.25
N ARG A 3 7.45 19.74 -38.95
CA ARG A 3 6.52 18.63 -38.65
C ARG A 3 6.98 17.76 -37.47
N ASN A 4 8.28 17.79 -37.13
CA ASN A 4 8.85 17.05 -36.00
C ASN A 4 8.85 17.90 -34.72
N THR A 5 8.99 19.22 -34.82
CA THR A 5 8.85 20.14 -33.68
C THR A 5 7.41 20.15 -33.13
N LEU A 6 6.40 20.06 -34.01
CA LEU A 6 5.00 19.93 -33.60
C LEU A 6 4.72 18.60 -32.88
N ARG A 7 5.33 17.49 -33.34
CA ARG A 7 5.23 16.18 -32.69
C ARG A 7 5.90 16.16 -31.31
N CYS A 8 7.06 16.80 -31.16
CA CYS A 8 7.73 16.92 -29.86
C CYS A 8 6.92 17.79 -28.88
N GLY A 9 6.30 18.88 -29.34
CA GLY A 9 5.44 19.72 -28.49
C GLY A 9 4.19 19.00 -27.99
N ILE A 10 3.54 18.21 -28.86
CA ILE A 10 2.38 17.40 -28.48
C ILE A 10 2.77 16.29 -27.51
N LEU A 11 3.92 15.63 -27.72
CA LEU A 11 4.40 14.59 -26.81
C LEU A 11 4.74 15.17 -25.42
N ALA A 12 5.36 16.35 -25.37
CA ALA A 12 5.67 17.03 -24.11
C ALA A 12 4.41 17.47 -23.35
N LEU A 13 3.39 17.97 -24.07
CA LEU A 13 2.10 18.35 -23.48
C LEU A 13 1.34 17.13 -22.95
N LEU A 14 1.42 16.00 -23.64
CA LEU A 14 0.75 14.75 -23.25
C LEU A 14 1.38 14.10 -22.01
N VAL A 15 2.70 14.21 -21.84
CA VAL A 15 3.40 13.80 -20.61
C VAL A 15 3.05 14.72 -19.43
N LEU A 16 2.85 16.03 -19.68
CA LEU A 16 2.51 17.00 -18.64
C LEU A 16 1.06 16.90 -18.16
N LEU A 17 0.16 16.45 -19.03
CA LEU A 17 -1.25 16.14 -18.70
C LEU A 17 -1.42 14.73 -18.13
N CYS A 18 -0.33 13.94 -18.06
CA CYS A 18 -0.41 12.59 -17.51
C CYS A 18 -0.70 12.69 -16.02
N PRO A 19 -1.83 12.16 -15.59
CA PRO A 19 -2.14 12.21 -14.19
C PRO A 19 -1.31 11.19 -13.43
N THR A 20 -0.46 11.67 -12.53
CA THR A 20 0.19 10.83 -11.51
C THR A 20 -0.80 10.46 -10.41
N TRP A 21 -2.00 9.98 -10.77
CA TRP A 21 -2.92 9.48 -9.75
C TRP A 21 -2.49 8.06 -9.38
N ALA A 22 -2.15 7.90 -8.10
CA ALA A 22 -2.02 6.65 -7.39
C ALA A 22 -0.87 5.74 -7.82
N ILE A 23 0.36 6.21 -7.60
CA ILE A 23 1.30 5.33 -6.88
C ILE A 23 0.63 5.16 -5.52
N GLY A 24 0.05 3.98 -5.26
CA GLY A 24 -0.65 3.67 -4.02
C GLY A 24 0.24 4.00 -2.84
N ALA A 25 0.00 5.16 -2.23
CA ALA A 25 0.55 5.48 -0.94
C ALA A 25 -0.17 4.55 0.04
N ASP A 26 0.47 3.41 0.35
CA ASP A 26 0.19 2.71 1.59
C ASP A 26 0.67 3.65 2.71
N GLU A 27 -0.21 4.58 3.06
CA GLU A 27 0.05 5.62 4.03
C GLU A 27 -0.01 4.97 5.42
N GLY A 28 1.09 4.32 5.79
CA GLY A 28 1.53 4.23 7.18
C GLY A 28 0.60 3.50 8.14
N LYS A 29 -0.04 2.41 7.73
CA LYS A 29 -0.51 1.40 8.70
C LYS A 29 0.17 0.09 8.42
N GLY A 30 1.44 0.01 8.85
CA GLY A 30 2.25 -1.21 8.75
C GLY A 30 1.62 -2.46 9.41
N VAL A 31 0.48 -2.31 10.10
CA VAL A 31 -0.35 -3.37 10.66
C VAL A 31 -1.82 -3.09 10.35
N THR A 32 -2.49 -4.01 9.67
CA THR A 32 -3.94 -4.03 9.40
C THR A 32 -4.56 -5.21 10.13
N LYS A 33 -5.57 -4.97 10.98
CA LYS A 33 -6.36 -6.04 11.60
C LYS A 33 -7.32 -6.63 10.57
N VAL A 34 -7.25 -7.94 10.35
CA VAL A 34 -8.06 -8.66 9.34
C VAL A 34 -9.33 -9.22 9.98
N ALA A 35 -9.18 -10.02 11.03
CA ALA A 35 -10.29 -10.67 11.73
C ALA A 35 -9.93 -10.88 13.21
N GLU A 36 -10.94 -11.00 14.06
CA GLU A 36 -10.78 -11.46 15.44
C GLU A 36 -11.92 -12.42 15.79
N ILE A 37 -11.56 -13.63 16.21
CA ILE A 37 -12.49 -14.72 16.53
C ILE A 37 -12.01 -15.37 17.82
N GLU A 38 -12.88 -15.45 18.84
CA GLU A 38 -12.59 -16.12 20.12
C GLU A 38 -11.28 -15.64 20.80
N GLY A 39 -10.93 -14.36 20.61
CA GLY A 39 -9.70 -13.77 21.15
C GLY A 39 -8.45 -14.01 20.31
N ILE A 40 -8.54 -14.78 19.23
CA ILE A 40 -7.49 -14.95 18.23
C ILE A 40 -7.61 -13.82 17.20
N THR A 41 -6.55 -13.04 17.00
CA THR A 41 -6.58 -11.90 16.07
C THR A 41 -5.64 -12.11 14.88
N GLU A 42 -6.15 -11.95 13.67
CA GLU A 42 -5.36 -11.95 12.44
C GLU A 42 -4.93 -10.53 12.06
N TYR A 43 -3.66 -10.37 11.71
CA TYR A 43 -3.07 -9.12 11.24
C TYR A 43 -2.36 -9.33 9.90
N ARG A 44 -2.50 -8.35 9.01
CA ARG A 44 -1.71 -8.22 7.78
C ARG A 44 -0.77 -7.04 7.89
N LEU A 45 0.52 -7.29 7.68
CA LEU A 45 1.56 -6.28 7.75
C LEU A 45 1.79 -5.61 6.40
N GLY A 46 2.33 -4.40 6.44
CA GLY A 46 2.65 -3.61 5.24
C GLY A 46 3.69 -4.27 4.32
N ASN A 47 4.50 -5.21 4.84
CA ASN A 47 5.42 -6.03 4.04
C ASN A 47 4.74 -7.27 3.40
N GLY A 48 3.44 -7.43 3.56
CA GLY A 48 2.67 -8.56 3.06
C GLY A 48 2.60 -9.77 4.00
N LEU A 49 3.31 -9.76 5.14
CA LEU A 49 3.28 -10.85 6.12
C LEU A 49 1.91 -10.94 6.81
N GLN A 50 1.44 -12.16 7.05
CA GLN A 50 0.23 -12.44 7.83
C GLN A 50 0.65 -13.02 9.20
N ILE A 51 0.08 -12.48 10.27
CA ILE A 51 0.34 -12.89 11.65
C ILE A 51 -1.00 -13.28 12.28
N LEU A 52 -1.00 -14.39 13.03
CA LEU A 52 -2.14 -14.82 13.84
C LEU A 52 -1.74 -14.77 15.31
N LEU A 53 -2.35 -13.85 16.05
CA LEU A 53 -2.11 -13.61 17.47
C LEU A 53 -3.04 -14.49 18.30
N PHE A 54 -2.46 -15.39 19.09
CA PHE A 54 -3.16 -16.24 20.06
C PHE A 54 -2.74 -15.82 21.48
N PRO A 55 -3.57 -15.04 22.21
CA PRO A 55 -3.24 -14.64 23.56
C PRO A 55 -3.44 -15.80 24.54
N ASP A 56 -2.40 -16.12 25.31
CA ASP A 56 -2.53 -17.00 26.48
C ASP A 56 -2.99 -16.15 27.68
N ALA A 57 -4.26 -16.30 28.07
CA ALA A 57 -4.86 -15.54 29.17
C ALA A 57 -4.26 -15.89 30.55
N THR A 58 -3.58 -17.03 30.67
CA THR A 58 -2.98 -17.48 31.93
C THR A 58 -1.55 -16.98 32.13
N ASN A 59 -0.88 -16.55 31.04
CA ASN A 59 0.48 -16.03 31.09
C ASN A 59 0.65 -14.84 30.13
N PRO A 60 0.31 -13.61 30.56
CA PRO A 60 0.37 -12.42 29.73
C PRO A 60 1.82 -11.93 29.53
N ARG A 61 2.62 -12.68 28.78
CA ARG A 61 3.99 -12.33 28.40
C ARG A 61 4.17 -12.40 26.89
N VAL A 62 4.63 -11.31 26.29
CA VAL A 62 5.05 -11.25 24.89
C VAL A 62 6.58 -11.19 24.88
N THR A 63 7.25 -12.13 24.22
CA THR A 63 8.72 -12.15 24.00
C THR A 63 9.04 -12.18 22.52
#